data_AF-A0A0F7R1R3-F1
#
_entry.id   AF-A0A0F7R1R3-F1
#
_cell.length_a   1.000
_cell.length_b   1.000
_cell.length_c   1.000
_cell.angle_alpha   90.00
_cell.angle_beta   90.00
_cell.angle_gamma   90.00
#
_symmetry.space_group_name_H-M   'P 1'
#
loop_
_entity.id
_entity.type
_entity.pdbx_description
1 polymer ?
#
loop_
_entity_poly.entity_id
_entity_poly.type
_entity_poly.pdbx_seq_one_letter_code
_entity_poly.pdbx_strand_id
1 'polypeptide(L)' 'EQLVSPEPEVYEIVRADDDEFIILACDGIWDVMTNEELCEFVRYRLEITDDLEKVCNSVVDTCLHKGSRDNMSI' A
#
# COMPACT_ATOMS: atom_id res chain seq x y z
N GLU A 1 -22.24 -22.12 8.85
CA GLU A 1 -21.12 -21.20 9.14
C GLU A 1 -19.85 -22.02 9.35
N GLN A 2 -18.73 -21.58 8.78
CA GLN A 2 -17.40 -22.22 8.93
C GLN A 2 -16.57 -21.45 9.97
N LEU A 3 -15.48 -22.03 10.46
CA LEU A 3 -14.55 -21.33 11.37
C LEU A 3 -13.82 -20.16 10.69
N VAL A 4 -13.62 -20.25 9.38
CA VAL A 4 -13.05 -19.19 8.53
C VAL A 4 -14.05 -18.91 7.42
N SER A 5 -14.43 -17.64 7.25
CA SER A 5 -15.35 -17.22 6.21
C SER A 5 -14.60 -16.88 4.92
N PRO A 6 -15.05 -17.38 3.76
CA PRO A 6 -14.57 -16.93 2.45
C PRO A 6 -15.35 -15.71 1.92
N GLU A 7 -16.33 -15.21 2.67
CA GLU A 7 -17.19 -14.11 2.24
C GLU A 7 -16.41 -12.79 2.27
N PRO A 8 -16.27 -12.07 1.14
CA PRO A 8 -15.55 -10.81 1.09
C PRO A 8 -16.43 -9.65 1.55
N GLU A 9 -15.77 -8.58 1.95
CA GLU A 9 -16.40 -7.28 2.17
C GLU A 9 -16.27 -6.41 0.90
N VAL A 10 -17.36 -5.74 0.50
CA VAL A 10 -17.41 -4.96 -0.75
C VAL A 10 -17.89 -3.55 -0.47
N TYR A 11 -17.13 -2.58 -0.95
CA TYR A 11 -17.43 -1.15 -0.88
C TYR A 11 -17.51 -0.57 -2.29
N GLU A 12 -18.58 0.18 -2.58
CA GLU A 12 -18.70 0.96 -3.82
C GLU A 12 -18.35 2.42 -3.50
N ILE A 13 -17.31 2.93 -4.16
CA ILE A 13 -16.86 4.31 -4.05
C ILE A 13 -16.97 4.94 -5.43
N VAL A 14 -17.76 6.01 -5.54
CA VAL A 14 -17.90 6.76 -6.80
C VAL A 14 -16.61 7.54 -7.04
N ARG A 15 -16.06 7.38 -8.24
CA ARG A 15 -14.84 8.09 -8.65
C ARG A 15 -15.04 9.60 -8.62
N ALA A 16 -13.99 10.29 -8.22
CA ALA A 16 -13.93 11.74 -8.20
C ALA A 16 -12.79 12.25 -9.08
N ASP A 17 -12.90 13.51 -9.54
CA ASP A 17 -11.89 14.12 -10.42
C ASP A 17 -10.55 14.37 -9.69
N ASP A 18 -10.56 14.36 -8.35
CA ASP A 18 -9.41 14.51 -7.46
C ASP A 18 -8.82 13.17 -6.97
N ASP A 19 -9.28 12.03 -7.48
CA ASP A 19 -8.66 10.72 -7.21
C ASP A 19 -7.21 10.67 -7.74
N GLU A 20 -6.23 10.45 -6.85
CA GLU A 20 -4.80 10.45 -7.22
C GLU A 20 -4.25 9.04 -7.52
N PHE A 21 -4.38 8.11 -6.57
CA PHE A 21 -3.86 6.73 -6.67
C PHE A 21 -4.52 5.80 -5.66
N ILE A 22 -4.33 4.48 -5.83
CA ILE A 22 -4.76 3.44 -4.89
C ILE A 22 -3.53 2.62 -4.51
N ILE A 23 -3.43 2.26 -3.23
CA ILE A 23 -2.40 1.34 -2.71
C ILE A 23 -3.08 0.07 -2.24
N LEU A 24 -2.60 -1.08 -2.74
CA LEU A 24 -2.96 -2.40 -2.25
C LEU A 24 -1.68 -3.05 -1.78
N ALA A 25 -1.63 -3.50 -0.53
CA ALA A 25 -0.45 -4.15 0.01
C ALA A 25 -0.84 -5.21 1.06
N CYS A 26 0.03 -6.19 1.28
CA CYS A 26 -0.10 -7.15 2.38
C CYS A 26 0.36 -6.56 3.72
N ASP A 27 0.08 -7.27 4.81
CA ASP A 27 0.44 -6.94 6.19
C ASP A 27 1.94 -6.61 6.38
N GLY A 28 2.84 -7.29 5.66
CA GLY A 28 4.27 -6.98 5.70
C GLY A 28 4.64 -5.52 5.41
N ILE A 29 3.78 -4.74 4.75
CA ILE A 29 3.92 -3.28 4.57
C ILE A 29 3.23 -2.53 5.72
N TRP A 30 1.97 -2.86 6.00
CA TRP A 30 1.13 -2.16 6.98
C TRP A 30 1.57 -2.36 8.44
N ASP A 31 2.33 -3.40 8.74
CA ASP A 31 2.90 -3.68 10.06
C ASP A 31 3.92 -2.62 10.50
N VAL A 32 4.53 -1.90 9.54
CA VAL A 32 5.61 -0.93 9.80
C VAL A 32 5.35 0.47 9.25
N MET A 33 4.26 0.67 8.52
CA MET A 33 3.83 1.96 7.99
C MET A 33 2.33 2.16 8.19
N THR A 34 1.95 3.34 8.71
CA THR A 34 0.53 3.72 8.80
C THR A 34 -0.03 4.12 7.43
N ASN A 35 -1.37 4.22 7.33
CA ASN A 35 -2.06 4.69 6.13
C ASN A 35 -1.53 6.06 5.66
N GLU A 36 -1.39 7.00 6.59
CA GLU A 36 -0.91 8.35 6.32
C GLU A 36 0.57 8.36 5.92
N GLU A 37 1.44 7.65 6.66
CA GLU A 37 2.88 7.57 6.35
C GLU A 37 3.11 7.01 4.94
N LEU A 38 2.39 5.94 4.56
CA LEU A 38 2.56 5.33 3.25
C LEU A 38 2.00 6.20 2.12
N CYS A 39 0.84 6.82 2.34
CA CYS A 39 0.24 7.73 1.37
C CYS A 39 1.14 8.96 1.10
N GLU A 40 1.69 9.58 2.15
CA GLU A 40 2.63 10.70 2.01
C GLU A 40 3.92 10.26 1.32
N PHE A 41 4.46 9.10 1.69
CA PHE A 41 5.66 8.56 1.06
C PHE A 41 5.47 8.33 -0.44
N VAL A 42 4.38 7.65 -0.84
CA VAL A 42 4.09 7.40 -2.26
C VAL A 42 3.88 8.71 -3.02
N ARG A 43 3.13 9.67 -2.46
CA ARG A 43 2.94 11.00 -3.07
C ARG A 43 4.28 11.70 -3.32
N TYR A 44 5.17 11.71 -2.33
CA TYR A 44 6.52 12.30 -2.47
C TYR A 44 7.37 11.58 -3.53
N ARG A 45 7.28 10.24 -3.64
CA ARG A 45 8.02 9.49 -4.66
C ARG A 45 7.50 9.77 -6.08
N LEU A 46 6.19 9.94 -6.23
CA LEU A 46 5.55 10.28 -7.51
C LEU A 46 5.91 11.68 -8.01
N GLU A 47 6.24 12.62 -7.11
CA GLU A 47 6.78 13.93 -7.50
C GLU A 47 8.19 13.85 -8.11
N ILE A 48 8.92 12.76 -7.84
CA ILE A 48 10.31 12.56 -8.29
C ILE A 48 10.36 11.72 -9.57
N THR A 49 9.50 10.71 -9.69
CA THR A 49 9.50 9.79 -10.82
C THR A 49 8.10 9.25 -11.11
N ASP A 50 7.81 9.06 -12.40
CA ASP A 50 6.62 8.43 -12.94
C ASP A 50 6.75 6.89 -13.07
N ASP A 51 7.91 6.33 -12.72
CA ASP A 51 8.19 4.90 -12.76
C ASP A 51 7.61 4.21 -11.52
N LEU A 52 6.39 3.67 -11.67
CA LEU A 52 5.65 3.05 -10.57
C LEU A 52 6.37 1.82 -9.99
N GLU A 53 7.12 1.07 -10.80
CA GLU A 53 7.89 -0.08 -10.31
C GLU A 53 8.98 0.38 -9.35
N LYS A 54 9.66 1.50 -9.65
CA LYS A 54 10.62 2.11 -8.72
C LYS A 54 9.95 2.66 -7.46
N VAL A 55 8.75 3.21 -7.55
CA VAL A 55 8.00 3.67 -6.37
C VAL A 55 7.68 2.48 -5.46
N CYS A 56 7.10 1.40 -6.01
CA CYS A 56 6.80 0.17 -5.27
C CYS A 56 8.05 -0.44 -4.63
N ASN A 57 9.15 -0.55 -5.39
CA ASN A 57 10.42 -1.05 -4.85
C ASN A 57 10.96 -0.16 -3.70
N SER A 58 10.79 1.16 -3.79
CA SER A 58 11.17 2.07 -2.72
C SER A 58 10.36 1.87 -1.44
N VAL A 59 9.07 1.53 -1.57
CA VAL A 59 8.20 1.19 -0.43
C VAL A 59 8.67 -0.10 0.24
N VAL A 60 8.90 -1.16 -0.55
CA VAL A 60 9.38 -2.46 -0.06
C VAL A 60 10.71 -2.31 0.67
N ASP A 61 11.68 -1.62 0.07
CA ASP A 61 12.97 -1.35 0.70
C ASP A 61 12.79 -0.56 2.01
N THR A 62 11.93 0.45 2.03
CA THR A 62 11.67 1.25 3.24
C THR A 62 11.08 0.39 4.37
N CYS A 63 10.12 -0.49 4.06
CA CYS A 63 9.52 -1.40 5.04
C CYS A 63 10.53 -2.41 5.58
N LEU A 64 11.42 -2.92 4.73
CA LEU A 64 12.54 -3.76 5.15
C LEU A 64 13.45 -3.04 6.15
N HIS A 65 13.82 -1.78 5.86
CA HIS A 65 14.66 -0.96 6.76
C HIS A 65 13.95 -0.59 8.07
N LYS A 66 12.63 -0.44 8.05
CA LYS A 66 11.80 -0.24 9.25
C LYS A 66 11.63 -1.51 10.09
N GLY A 67 12.12 -2.66 9.61
CA GLY A 67 12.20 -3.90 10.37
C GLY A 67 11.12 -4.92 10.06
N SER A 68 10.40 -4.77 8.93
CA SER A 68 9.49 -5.81 8.45
C SER A 68 10.26 -7.11 8.18
N ARG A 69 9.66 -8.23 8.57
CA ARG A 69 10.23 -9.58 8.44
C ARG A 69 9.34 -10.54 7.68
N ASP A 70 8.22 -10.04 7.17
CA ASP A 70 7.27 -10.83 6.41
C ASP A 70 7.52 -10.72 4.90
N ASN A 71 6.74 -11.46 4.12
CA ASN A 71 6.59 -11.24 2.70
C ASN A 71 5.92 -9.87 2.47
N MET A 72 6.43 -9.15 1.46
CA MET A 72 5.97 -7.81 1.11
C MET A 72 5.56 -7.81 -0.36
N SER A 73 4.35 -7.33 -0.64
CA SER A 73 3.81 -7.13 -1.98
C SER A 73 2.98 -5.86 -1.96
N ILE A 74 3.22 -4.99 -2.94
CA ILE A 74 2.55 -3.73 -3.18
C ILE A 74 2.48 -3.48 -4.69
#